data_AF-A0AAV0TEN3-F1
#
_entry.id   AF-A0AAV0TEN3-F1
#
_cell.length_a   1.000
_cell.length_b   1.000
_cell.length_c   1.000
_cell.angle_alpha   90.00
_cell.angle_beta   90.00
_cell.angle_gamma   90.00
#
_symmetry.space_group_name_H-M   'P 1'
#
loop_
_entity.id
_entity.type
_entity.pdbx_description
1 polymer ?
#
loop_
_entity_poly.entity_id
_entity_poly.type
_entity_poly.pdbx_seq_one_letter_code
_entity_poly.pdbx_strand_id
1 'polypeptide(L)'
;MSQERDAAETWDLKWMAAVLQSSEAYEAALETAEFPGLLLTALEELLKAPEANAAQLQELFDILLQMIEFPIDSELHPDTVTLLHSSRNWAIQTLLDVEVGQARVMDEALLHSPTTMPKCLQHMQSTLFVSAPCRSADVEMELIESMLVALEDEADSDTISDVLEMCAASLQNDSGFLEFAETALSGKSESLKLGSGFLKRLYDRIPRQLRADEGIVEHDVRRGRRLFDALTLESRVRVWANHLPSWRTQLQTWMLAAHRSPLEPISSVVRDRWWSQDDSSTDGIFVTCRRHSHLYVTFIEWCRCHVHLLSSCRGMELVSMVSQSTRPENSARLFGRQLLSHVPLDGWSLGSWSCDQRQQAFTTIQMNLERLQKSCSTSDVVWQYEWIGILERSHLLHEALELTFQSGTDSNKIHMNNGDQCAAQSSVKFFSWFHSFHTPESADEIASLLLMLSSKLKVPEMCSGAQWLRRSRADFGSLPILRLRLVWFWLLKSIDDHLHARTVMCDDRAVTLATTDVLESIEYVFRRFTPQRAKRPFQVELVTQLLVELEWRVTNTRCETKSKIWGVIEPVRVWLAKVVSLMQLEEQAVHQKDNRMGYGSRRNAANDVEHLATRLEQLLC
;
A
#
# COMPACT_ATOMS: atom_id res chain seq x y z
N MET A 1 -55.06 -64.13 45.85
CA MET A 1 -53.95 -64.60 45.00
C MET A 1 -54.08 -63.86 43.68
N SER A 2 -53.50 -62.65 43.60
CA SER A 2 -52.20 -62.36 42.95
C SER A 2 -52.40 -62.33 41.42
N GLN A 3 -52.20 -61.24 40.66
CA GLN A 3 -51.19 -60.16 40.62
C GLN A 3 -51.85 -58.90 39.99
N GLU A 4 -51.70 -57.69 40.54
CA GLU A 4 -50.63 -56.69 40.34
C GLU A 4 -50.63 -55.96 38.98
N ARG A 5 -50.96 -54.65 39.06
CA ARG A 5 -50.41 -53.48 38.35
C ARG A 5 -50.00 -53.63 36.87
N ASP A 6 -50.72 -52.92 36.01
CA ASP A 6 -50.11 -52.06 34.99
C ASP A 6 -50.85 -50.72 35.03
N ALA A 7 -50.38 -49.84 35.92
CA ALA A 7 -50.69 -48.42 35.84
C ALA A 7 -49.85 -47.89 34.67
N ALA A 8 -50.48 -47.62 33.54
CA ALA A 8 -49.86 -46.81 32.50
C ALA A 8 -49.41 -45.50 33.16
N GLU A 9 -48.12 -45.20 33.13
CA GLU A 9 -47.53 -43.97 33.66
C GLU A 9 -48.15 -42.78 32.92
N THR A 10 -49.22 -42.26 33.51
CA THR A 10 -49.93 -41.07 33.08
C THR A 10 -49.03 -39.86 33.33
N TRP A 11 -48.60 -39.18 32.26
CA TRP A 11 -47.79 -37.98 32.32
C TRP A 11 -48.41 -36.95 33.28
N ASP A 12 -47.67 -36.52 34.30
CA ASP A 12 -48.14 -35.54 35.27
C ASP A 12 -47.85 -34.12 34.75
N LEU A 13 -48.77 -33.58 33.94
CA LEU A 13 -48.68 -32.21 33.41
C LEU A 13 -48.59 -31.15 34.53
N LYS A 14 -49.10 -31.44 35.74
CA LYS A 14 -49.00 -30.52 36.88
C LYS A 14 -47.60 -30.50 37.47
N TRP A 15 -46.95 -31.66 37.55
CA TRP A 15 -45.53 -31.72 37.91
C TRP A 15 -44.67 -30.98 36.88
N MET A 16 -44.94 -31.18 35.59
CA MET A 16 -44.19 -30.51 34.51
C MET A 16 -44.31 -28.99 34.56
N ALA A 17 -45.52 -28.46 34.79
CA ALA A 17 -45.74 -27.02 34.97
C ALA A 17 -45.10 -26.48 36.26
N ALA A 18 -45.08 -27.27 37.35
CA ALA A 18 -44.51 -26.86 38.63
C ALA A 18 -42.97 -26.75 38.59
N VAL A 19 -42.31 -27.62 37.82
CA VAL A 19 -40.85 -27.59 37.61
C VAL A 19 -40.38 -26.27 36.99
N LEU A 20 -41.19 -25.67 36.12
CA LEU A 20 -40.89 -24.41 35.43
C LEU A 20 -41.06 -23.16 36.32
N GLN A 21 -41.50 -23.32 37.58
CA GLN A 21 -41.70 -22.20 38.51
C GLN A 21 -40.41 -21.77 39.24
N SER A 22 -39.31 -22.54 39.14
CA SER A 22 -38.03 -22.18 39.77
C SER A 22 -36.83 -22.64 38.94
N SER A 23 -35.76 -21.83 38.91
CA SER A 23 -34.55 -22.12 38.12
C SER A 23 -33.86 -23.41 38.56
N GLU A 24 -33.77 -23.66 39.86
CA GLU A 24 -33.11 -24.86 40.42
C GLU A 24 -33.89 -26.15 40.07
N ALA A 25 -35.22 -26.11 40.12
CA ALA A 25 -36.03 -27.27 39.75
C ALA A 25 -36.02 -27.53 38.23
N TYR A 26 -36.02 -26.46 37.42
CA TYR A 26 -35.98 -26.58 35.97
C TYR A 26 -34.64 -27.12 35.48
N GLU A 27 -33.53 -26.62 36.02
CA GLU A 27 -32.19 -27.14 35.73
C GLU A 27 -32.08 -28.63 36.11
N ALA A 28 -32.46 -28.99 37.34
CA ALA A 28 -32.46 -30.38 37.79
C ALA A 28 -33.31 -31.29 36.90
N ALA A 29 -34.45 -30.80 36.38
CA ALA A 29 -35.28 -31.57 35.47
C ALA A 29 -34.66 -31.72 34.07
N LEU A 30 -33.95 -30.70 33.56
CA LEU A 30 -33.24 -30.78 32.28
C LEU A 30 -32.02 -31.70 32.35
N GLU A 31 -31.32 -31.76 33.49
CA GLU A 31 -30.19 -32.67 33.70
C GLU A 31 -30.61 -34.15 33.70
N THR A 32 -31.84 -34.46 34.11
CA THR A 32 -32.33 -35.85 34.16
C THR A 32 -32.63 -36.47 32.79
N ALA A 33 -32.51 -35.74 31.67
CA ALA A 33 -32.82 -36.17 30.29
C ALA A 33 -34.26 -36.68 30.04
N GLU A 34 -35.04 -36.94 31.08
CA GLU A 34 -36.40 -37.46 31.03
C GLU A 34 -37.42 -36.36 30.73
N PHE A 35 -37.17 -35.11 31.11
CA PHE A 35 -38.16 -34.02 30.98
C PHE A 35 -38.57 -33.70 29.53
N PRO A 36 -37.63 -33.44 28.57
CA PRO A 36 -38.00 -33.24 27.16
C PRO A 36 -38.60 -34.51 26.53
N GLY A 37 -38.12 -35.69 26.93
CA GLY A 37 -38.63 -36.98 26.44
C GLY A 37 -40.08 -37.26 26.88
N LEU A 38 -40.43 -36.90 28.12
CA LEU A 38 -41.79 -37.01 28.65
C LEU A 38 -42.75 -36.04 27.95
N LEU A 39 -42.31 -34.81 27.66
CA LEU A 39 -43.09 -33.84 26.90
C LEU A 39 -43.34 -34.30 25.46
N LEU A 40 -42.33 -34.85 24.80
CA LEU A 40 -42.46 -35.39 23.44
C LEU A 40 -43.40 -36.59 23.40
N THR A 41 -43.26 -37.53 24.36
CA THR A 41 -44.12 -38.72 24.45
C THR A 41 -45.58 -38.33 24.73
N ALA A 42 -45.81 -37.38 25.63
CA ALA A 42 -47.13 -36.86 25.93
C ALA A 42 -47.75 -36.16 24.72
N LEU A 43 -46.97 -35.36 24.00
CA LEU A 43 -47.40 -34.68 22.78
C LEU A 43 -47.77 -35.67 21.67
N GLU A 44 -46.94 -36.67 21.39
CA GLU A 44 -47.17 -37.69 20.37
C GLU A 44 -48.45 -38.49 20.63
N GLU A 45 -48.71 -38.87 21.87
CA GLU A 45 -49.91 -39.63 22.24
C GLU A 45 -51.18 -38.77 22.26
N LEU A 46 -51.11 -37.54 22.78
CA LEU A 46 -52.28 -36.65 22.81
C LEU A 46 -52.70 -36.22 21.39
N LEU A 47 -51.74 -36.10 20.47
CA LEU A 47 -52.00 -35.80 19.05
C LEU A 47 -52.66 -36.94 18.28
N LYS A 48 -52.72 -38.17 18.80
CA LYS A 48 -53.45 -39.29 18.15
C LYS A 48 -54.97 -39.08 18.14
N ALA A 49 -55.51 -38.26 19.04
CA ALA A 49 -56.95 -37.96 19.15
C ALA A 49 -57.18 -36.51 19.63
N PRO A 50 -56.89 -35.50 18.78
CA PRO A 50 -56.77 -34.10 19.20
C PRO A 50 -58.08 -33.49 19.72
N GLU A 51 -59.23 -33.87 19.17
CA GLU A 51 -60.54 -33.37 19.60
C GLU A 51 -60.94 -33.89 20.99
N ALA A 52 -60.56 -35.13 21.32
CA ALA A 52 -60.85 -35.73 22.63
C ALA A 52 -59.88 -35.24 23.73
N ASN A 53 -58.68 -34.80 23.32
CA ASN A 53 -57.58 -34.41 24.20
C ASN A 53 -57.33 -32.89 24.23
N ALA A 54 -58.27 -32.08 23.73
CA ALA A 54 -58.07 -30.65 23.50
C ALA A 54 -57.63 -29.87 24.76
N ALA A 55 -58.14 -30.25 25.95
CA ALA A 55 -57.77 -29.60 27.21
C ALA A 55 -56.33 -29.94 27.63
N GLN A 56 -55.93 -31.21 27.51
CA GLN A 56 -54.60 -31.69 27.86
C GLN A 56 -53.54 -31.20 26.87
N LEU A 57 -53.89 -31.09 25.57
CA LEU A 57 -53.04 -30.47 24.56
C LEU A 57 -52.81 -28.99 24.87
N GLN A 58 -53.85 -28.27 25.31
CA GLN A 58 -53.71 -26.88 25.72
C GLN A 58 -52.77 -26.74 26.93
N GLU A 59 -52.93 -27.58 27.95
CA GLU A 59 -52.02 -27.58 29.12
C GLU A 59 -50.56 -27.87 28.73
N LEU A 60 -50.33 -28.79 27.78
CA LEU A 60 -48.99 -29.09 27.29
C LEU A 60 -48.39 -27.94 26.46
N PHE A 61 -49.20 -27.27 25.64
CA PHE A 61 -48.77 -26.05 24.94
C PHE A 61 -48.46 -24.91 25.92
N ASP A 62 -49.23 -24.77 26.99
CA ASP A 62 -48.96 -23.76 28.02
C ASP A 62 -47.62 -24.05 28.74
N ILE A 63 -47.26 -25.33 28.94
CA ILE A 63 -45.95 -25.74 29.50
C ILE A 63 -44.80 -25.40 28.52
N LEU A 64 -44.95 -25.70 27.22
CA LEU A 64 -43.95 -25.33 26.20
C LEU A 64 -43.77 -23.81 26.09
N LEU A 65 -44.86 -23.04 26.20
CA LEU A 65 -44.79 -21.58 26.24
C LEU A 65 -44.08 -21.07 27.50
N GLN A 66 -44.31 -21.69 28.66
CA GLN A 66 -43.58 -21.38 29.90
C GLN A 66 -42.08 -21.69 29.80
N MET A 67 -41.69 -22.77 29.11
CA MET A 67 -40.27 -23.07 28.82
C MET A 67 -39.63 -21.99 27.96
N ILE A 68 -40.40 -21.42 27.03
CA ILE A 68 -39.95 -20.34 26.15
C ILE A 68 -39.77 -19.04 26.93
N GLU A 69 -40.74 -18.70 27.78
CA GLU A 69 -40.78 -17.48 28.59
C GLU A 69 -39.85 -17.51 29.82
N PHE A 70 -39.29 -18.68 30.16
CA PHE A 70 -38.44 -18.83 31.33
C PHE A 70 -37.25 -17.86 31.29
N PRO A 71 -37.10 -16.95 32.27
CA PRO A 71 -36.05 -15.93 32.26
C PRO A 71 -34.67 -16.58 32.47
N ILE A 72 -33.73 -16.29 31.56
CA ILE A 72 -32.34 -16.78 31.67
C ILE A 72 -31.50 -15.60 32.16
N ASP A 73 -31.07 -15.68 33.41
CA ASP A 73 -30.17 -14.69 34.01
C ASP A 73 -28.75 -14.88 33.47
N SER A 74 -28.14 -13.79 33.00
CA SER A 74 -26.74 -13.77 32.52
C SER A 74 -25.70 -14.01 33.62
N GLU A 75 -26.11 -13.97 34.90
CA GLU A 75 -25.24 -14.27 36.05
C GLU A 75 -25.13 -15.78 36.35
N LEU A 76 -25.90 -16.64 35.66
CA LEU A 76 -25.83 -18.10 35.79
C LEU A 76 -24.56 -18.70 35.16
N HIS A 77 -24.21 -19.93 35.57
CA HIS A 77 -23.06 -20.64 35.02
C HIS A 77 -23.20 -20.84 33.50
N PRO A 78 -22.14 -20.68 32.69
CA PRO A 78 -22.24 -20.76 31.21
C PRO A 78 -22.85 -22.06 30.68
N ASP A 79 -22.61 -23.19 31.36
CA ASP A 79 -23.17 -24.48 30.99
C ASP A 79 -24.69 -24.54 31.22
N THR A 80 -25.16 -23.98 32.35
CA THR A 80 -26.59 -23.83 32.68
C THR A 80 -27.29 -22.89 31.68
N VAL A 81 -26.65 -21.77 31.33
CA VAL A 81 -27.15 -20.84 30.33
C VAL A 81 -27.31 -21.53 28.97
N THR A 82 -26.32 -22.32 28.57
CA THR A 82 -26.36 -23.09 27.31
C THR A 82 -27.49 -24.12 27.32
N LEU A 83 -27.64 -24.87 28.42
CA LEU A 83 -28.70 -25.88 28.58
C LEU A 83 -30.11 -25.26 28.51
N LEU A 84 -30.32 -24.13 29.19
CA LEU A 84 -31.60 -23.41 29.16
C LEU A 84 -31.92 -22.84 27.78
N HIS A 85 -30.92 -22.31 27.06
CA HIS A 85 -31.09 -21.85 25.68
C HIS A 85 -31.41 -22.99 24.71
N SER A 86 -30.74 -24.14 24.85
CA SER A 86 -31.03 -25.32 24.05
C SER A 86 -32.44 -25.86 24.31
N SER A 87 -32.88 -25.88 25.57
CA SER A 87 -34.25 -26.25 25.94
C SER A 87 -35.29 -25.31 25.35
N ARG A 88 -35.05 -23.98 25.42
CA ARG A 88 -35.90 -22.96 24.79
C ARG A 88 -36.03 -23.18 23.28
N ASN A 89 -34.91 -23.36 22.59
CA ASN A 89 -34.92 -23.57 21.14
C ASN A 89 -35.64 -24.86 20.74
N TRP A 90 -35.48 -25.93 21.53
CA TRP A 90 -36.21 -27.18 21.33
C TRP A 90 -37.72 -27.01 21.51
N ALA A 91 -38.18 -26.27 22.53
CA ALA A 91 -39.60 -25.99 22.75
C ALA A 91 -40.22 -25.17 21.59
N ILE A 92 -39.47 -24.19 21.06
CA ILE A 92 -39.88 -23.41 19.87
C ILE A 92 -40.02 -24.33 18.65
N GLN A 93 -39.00 -25.14 18.38
CA GLN A 93 -39.01 -26.05 17.23
C GLN A 93 -40.16 -27.07 17.33
N THR A 94 -40.40 -27.62 18.52
CA THR A 94 -41.46 -28.59 18.77
C THR A 94 -42.85 -27.98 18.54
N LEU A 95 -43.09 -26.73 18.96
CA LEU A 95 -44.36 -26.04 18.68
C LEU A 95 -44.58 -25.79 17.19
N LEU A 96 -43.53 -25.45 16.44
CA LEU A 96 -43.60 -25.23 14.99
C LEU A 96 -43.87 -26.54 14.22
N ASP A 97 -43.26 -27.65 14.65
CA ASP A 97 -43.38 -28.94 13.97
C ASP A 97 -44.79 -29.58 14.12
N VAL A 98 -45.48 -29.30 15.23
CA VAL A 98 -46.86 -29.78 15.48
C VAL A 98 -47.86 -29.21 14.46
N GLU A 99 -47.70 -27.95 14.05
CA GLU A 99 -48.58 -27.32 13.05
C GLU A 99 -48.39 -27.92 11.64
N VAL A 100 -47.15 -28.24 11.27
CA VAL A 100 -46.83 -28.85 9.97
C VAL A 100 -47.36 -30.29 9.89
N GLY A 101 -47.40 -31.01 11.01
CA GLY A 101 -47.98 -32.36 11.11
C GLY A 101 -49.51 -32.39 11.01
N GLN A 102 -50.21 -31.45 11.66
CA GLN A 102 -51.67 -31.37 11.61
C GLN A 102 -52.22 -30.92 10.25
N ALA A 103 -51.50 -30.05 9.54
CA ALA A 103 -51.87 -29.59 8.20
C ALA A 103 -51.84 -30.70 7.13
N ARG A 104 -51.18 -31.84 7.38
CA ARG A 104 -51.08 -32.98 6.44
C ARG A 104 -52.17 -34.05 6.62
N VAL A 105 -52.92 -34.03 7.72
CA VAL A 105 -53.91 -35.08 8.08
C VAL A 105 -55.37 -34.59 7.96
N MET A 106 -55.60 -33.28 7.89
CA MET A 106 -56.93 -32.70 7.71
C MET A 106 -57.25 -32.44 6.24
N ASP A 107 -58.40 -32.94 5.79
CA ASP A 107 -58.94 -32.82 4.44
C ASP A 107 -59.00 -31.33 4.00
N GLU A 108 -58.61 -31.06 2.74
CA GLU A 108 -58.36 -29.72 2.18
C GLU A 108 -59.57 -28.75 2.24
N ALA A 109 -60.77 -29.23 2.60
CA ALA A 109 -61.99 -28.44 2.63
C ALA A 109 -62.20 -27.60 3.92
N LEU A 110 -61.40 -27.80 4.99
CA LEU A 110 -61.46 -26.98 6.21
C LEU A 110 -60.36 -25.91 6.30
N LEU A 111 -59.42 -25.89 5.35
CA LEU A 111 -58.28 -24.96 5.30
C LEU A 111 -58.66 -23.49 4.99
N HIS A 112 -59.95 -23.17 4.86
CA HIS A 112 -60.42 -21.83 4.47
C HIS A 112 -61.33 -21.15 5.52
N SER A 113 -61.22 -21.53 6.79
CA SER A 113 -61.83 -20.76 7.88
C SER A 113 -60.80 -19.77 8.45
N PRO A 114 -60.91 -18.45 8.21
CA PRO A 114 -59.98 -17.44 8.72
C PRO A 114 -60.34 -17.06 10.17
N THR A 115 -60.23 -18.01 11.09
CA THR A 115 -60.41 -17.85 12.54
C THR A 115 -59.92 -19.16 13.11
N THR A 116 -58.76 -19.30 13.71
CA THR A 116 -58.01 -18.44 14.62
C THR A 116 -56.58 -18.94 14.51
N MET A 117 -55.62 -18.04 14.27
CA MET A 117 -54.24 -18.32 14.63
C MET A 117 -54.26 -18.87 16.07
N PRO A 118 -53.73 -20.08 16.35
CA PRO A 118 -53.77 -20.64 17.70
C PRO A 118 -53.28 -19.56 18.65
N LYS A 119 -53.98 -19.33 19.76
CA LYS A 119 -53.60 -18.27 20.72
C LYS A 119 -52.12 -18.38 21.09
N CYS A 120 -51.58 -19.60 21.08
CA CYS A 120 -50.18 -19.97 21.23
C CYS A 120 -49.24 -19.29 20.21
N LEU A 121 -49.62 -19.23 18.92
CA LEU A 121 -48.85 -18.55 17.88
C LEU A 121 -48.97 -17.03 17.94
N GLN A 122 -50.13 -16.49 18.27
CA GLN A 122 -50.27 -15.04 18.53
C GLN A 122 -49.49 -14.64 19.78
N HIS A 123 -49.44 -15.52 20.79
CA HIS A 123 -48.62 -15.33 21.97
C HIS A 123 -47.13 -15.45 21.62
N MET A 124 -46.69 -16.48 20.89
CA MET A 124 -45.33 -16.57 20.35
C MET A 124 -44.96 -15.33 19.53
N GLN A 125 -45.82 -14.84 18.64
CA GLN A 125 -45.53 -13.64 17.86
C GLN A 125 -45.37 -12.38 18.73
N SER A 126 -46.25 -12.21 19.72
CA SER A 126 -46.22 -11.04 20.61
C SER A 126 -45.14 -11.12 21.69
N THR A 127 -44.73 -12.33 22.08
CA THR A 127 -43.76 -12.56 23.15
C THR A 127 -42.35 -12.83 22.59
N LEU A 128 -42.15 -13.73 21.61
CA LEU A 128 -40.82 -14.09 21.07
C LEU A 128 -40.17 -12.96 20.26
N PHE A 129 -40.92 -12.22 19.44
CA PHE A 129 -40.34 -11.11 18.65
C PHE A 129 -40.07 -9.85 19.49
N VAL A 130 -40.63 -9.77 20.70
CA VAL A 130 -40.40 -8.66 21.64
C VAL A 130 -39.32 -9.02 22.68
N SER A 131 -39.11 -10.31 22.97
CA SER A 131 -38.23 -10.77 24.06
C SER A 131 -37.09 -11.70 23.67
N ALA A 132 -36.98 -12.17 22.43
CA ALA A 132 -35.75 -12.79 21.97
C ALA A 132 -34.71 -11.67 21.75
N PRO A 133 -33.61 -11.62 22.52
CA PRO A 133 -32.51 -10.75 22.14
C PRO A 133 -31.98 -11.29 20.81
N CYS A 134 -32.34 -10.67 19.69
CA CYS A 134 -31.64 -10.90 18.45
C CYS A 134 -30.17 -10.73 18.78
N ARG A 135 -29.36 -11.78 18.55
CA ARG A 135 -27.92 -11.64 18.76
C ARG A 135 -27.50 -10.47 17.88
N SER A 136 -26.73 -9.54 18.43
CA SER A 136 -26.26 -8.38 17.69
C SER A 136 -25.63 -8.78 16.35
N ALA A 137 -24.99 -9.94 16.30
CA ALA A 137 -24.42 -10.53 15.09
C ALA A 137 -25.44 -10.87 14.00
N ASP A 138 -26.64 -11.35 14.35
CA ASP A 138 -27.68 -11.74 13.37
C ASP A 138 -28.33 -10.48 12.77
N VAL A 139 -28.56 -9.45 13.59
CA VAL A 139 -29.04 -8.14 13.13
C VAL A 139 -27.98 -7.44 12.26
N GLU A 140 -26.71 -7.54 12.64
CA GLU A 140 -25.61 -7.01 11.82
C GLU A 140 -25.50 -7.73 10.47
N MET A 141 -25.66 -9.05 10.43
CA MET A 141 -25.63 -9.84 9.18
C MET A 141 -26.79 -9.48 8.26
N GLU A 142 -28.02 -9.44 8.78
CA GLU A 142 -29.22 -9.07 8.00
C GLU A 142 -29.16 -7.62 7.52
N LEU A 143 -28.58 -6.72 8.33
CA LEU A 143 -28.30 -5.34 7.96
C LEU A 143 -27.28 -5.26 6.83
N ILE A 144 -26.18 -6.01 6.91
CA ILE A 144 -25.16 -6.09 5.85
C ILE A 144 -25.77 -6.65 4.56
N GLU A 145 -26.52 -7.75 4.61
CA GLU A 145 -27.17 -8.32 3.43
C GLU A 145 -28.17 -7.35 2.79
N SER A 146 -29.00 -6.69 3.61
CA SER A 146 -29.95 -5.68 3.12
C SER A 146 -29.25 -4.47 2.48
N MET A 147 -28.12 -4.05 3.05
CA MET A 147 -27.32 -2.95 2.51
C MET A 147 -26.56 -3.36 1.24
N LEU A 148 -26.13 -4.62 1.13
CA LEU A 148 -25.50 -5.17 -0.07
C LEU A 148 -26.50 -5.30 -1.24
N VAL A 149 -27.73 -5.75 -0.98
CA VAL A 149 -28.81 -5.78 -1.98
C VAL A 149 -29.11 -4.38 -2.51
N ALA A 150 -29.10 -3.36 -1.65
CA ALA A 150 -29.28 -1.96 -2.06
C ALA A 150 -28.15 -1.42 -2.95
N LEU A 151 -26.97 -2.06 -2.98
CA LEU A 151 -25.88 -1.72 -3.89
C LEU A 151 -26.00 -2.37 -5.28
N GLU A 152 -26.73 -3.48 -5.40
CA GLU A 152 -26.92 -4.20 -6.67
C GLU A 152 -27.95 -3.52 -7.59
N ASP A 153 -28.99 -2.92 -7.01
CA ASP A 153 -30.07 -2.23 -7.72
C ASP A 153 -29.65 -0.82 -8.16
N GLU A 154 -28.82 -0.68 -9.20
CA GLU A 154 -28.39 0.56 -9.89
C GLU A 154 -28.58 1.88 -9.10
N ALA A 155 -28.11 1.92 -7.85
CA ALA A 155 -28.52 2.96 -6.92
C ALA A 155 -27.84 4.29 -7.29
N ASP A 156 -28.62 5.36 -7.26
CA ASP A 156 -28.12 6.72 -7.43
C ASP A 156 -26.93 6.98 -6.48
N SER A 157 -25.92 7.69 -6.95
CA SER A 157 -24.69 7.97 -6.18
C SER A 157 -24.94 8.61 -4.81
N ASP A 158 -26.02 9.37 -4.67
CA ASP A 158 -26.43 9.99 -3.41
C ASP A 158 -26.98 8.93 -2.43
N THR A 159 -27.76 7.95 -2.91
CA THR A 159 -28.25 6.83 -2.09
C THR A 159 -27.10 5.98 -1.56
N ILE A 160 -26.13 5.64 -2.40
CA ILE A 160 -24.94 4.87 -1.98
C ILE A 160 -24.14 5.65 -0.92
N SER A 161 -24.06 6.98 -1.07
CA SER A 161 -23.36 7.86 -0.12
C SER A 161 -24.06 7.88 1.25
N ASP A 162 -25.39 7.96 1.27
CA ASP A 162 -26.18 7.91 2.51
C ASP A 162 -26.08 6.54 3.19
N VAL A 163 -26.09 5.45 2.40
CA VAL A 163 -25.90 4.10 2.94
C VAL A 163 -24.50 3.93 3.53
N LEU A 164 -23.45 4.43 2.89
CA LEU A 164 -22.09 4.40 3.43
C LEU A 164 -21.98 5.13 4.78
N GLU A 165 -22.64 6.27 4.93
CA GLU A 165 -22.67 7.01 6.19
C GLU A 165 -23.49 6.28 7.26
N MET A 166 -24.63 5.68 6.87
CA MET A 166 -25.44 4.83 7.76
C MET A 166 -24.64 3.62 8.24
N CYS A 167 -23.92 2.92 7.35
CA CYS A 167 -23.06 1.79 7.70
C CYS A 167 -21.97 2.20 8.71
N ALA A 168 -21.36 3.37 8.48
CA ALA A 168 -20.34 3.90 9.37
C ALA A 168 -20.87 4.19 10.78
N ALA A 169 -22.16 4.52 10.92
CA ALA A 169 -22.81 4.76 12.21
C ALA A 169 -23.40 3.49 12.85
N SER A 170 -23.96 2.59 12.05
CA SER A 170 -24.79 1.48 12.53
C SER A 170 -24.02 0.18 12.78
N LEU A 171 -23.00 -0.14 11.97
CA LEU A 171 -22.23 -1.37 12.15
C LEU A 171 -21.28 -1.20 13.34
N GLN A 172 -21.26 -2.07 14.34
CA GLN A 172 -20.27 -1.94 15.42
C GLN A 172 -18.99 -2.69 15.08
N ASN A 173 -19.10 -3.77 14.29
CA ASN A 173 -17.98 -4.57 13.86
C ASN A 173 -17.17 -3.94 12.71
N ASP A 174 -15.85 -3.85 12.89
CA ASP A 174 -14.90 -3.37 11.87
C ASP A 174 -14.78 -4.30 10.65
N SER A 175 -14.95 -5.62 10.82
CA SER A 175 -14.87 -6.55 9.68
C SER A 175 -16.08 -6.40 8.76
N GLY A 176 -17.28 -6.31 9.33
CA GLY A 176 -18.51 -6.07 8.57
C GLY A 176 -18.52 -4.69 7.90
N PHE A 177 -18.02 -3.67 8.59
CA PHE A 177 -17.83 -2.35 7.98
C PHE A 177 -16.86 -2.38 6.79
N LEU A 178 -15.73 -3.10 6.92
CA LEU A 178 -14.74 -3.22 5.84
C LEU A 178 -15.30 -3.97 4.64
N GLU A 179 -15.99 -5.09 4.85
CA GLU A 179 -16.61 -5.88 3.78
C GLU A 179 -17.66 -5.07 3.00
N PHE A 180 -18.49 -4.31 3.72
CA PHE A 180 -19.44 -3.40 3.11
C PHE A 180 -18.73 -2.27 2.34
N ALA A 181 -17.75 -1.60 2.96
CA ALA A 181 -17.01 -0.52 2.35
C ALA A 181 -16.29 -0.97 1.07
N GLU A 182 -15.71 -2.17 1.08
CA GLU A 182 -15.06 -2.78 -0.09
C GLU A 182 -16.07 -2.98 -1.22
N THR A 183 -17.23 -3.56 -0.92
CA THR A 183 -18.26 -3.85 -1.92
C THR A 183 -18.83 -2.57 -2.53
N ALA A 184 -19.18 -1.59 -1.69
CA ALA A 184 -19.68 -0.28 -2.12
C ALA A 184 -18.65 0.49 -2.95
N LEU A 185 -17.38 0.51 -2.51
CA LEU A 185 -16.30 1.17 -3.23
C LEU A 185 -15.90 0.43 -4.50
N SER A 186 -16.16 -0.87 -4.64
CA SER A 186 -15.94 -1.63 -5.88
C SER A 186 -17.10 -1.58 -6.88
N GLY A 187 -18.25 -1.02 -6.48
CA GLY A 187 -19.48 -0.97 -7.28
C GLY A 187 -19.36 -0.21 -8.62
N LYS A 188 -20.46 0.02 -9.33
CA LYS A 188 -20.41 0.68 -10.65
C LYS A 188 -20.25 2.21 -10.58
N SER A 189 -20.62 2.83 -9.47
CA SER A 189 -20.64 4.30 -9.31
C SER A 189 -19.24 4.87 -9.09
N GLU A 190 -18.73 5.64 -10.06
CA GLU A 190 -17.39 6.24 -9.99
C GLU A 190 -17.31 7.48 -9.08
N SER A 191 -18.41 8.22 -8.97
CA SER A 191 -18.53 9.43 -8.16
C SER A 191 -19.41 9.15 -6.95
N LEU A 192 -18.85 9.32 -5.75
CA LEU A 192 -19.51 9.12 -4.46
C LEU A 192 -19.20 10.31 -3.55
N LYS A 193 -20.18 10.75 -2.77
CA LYS A 193 -19.96 11.75 -1.72
C LYS A 193 -19.62 11.02 -0.42
N LEU A 194 -18.34 10.94 -0.09
CA LEU A 194 -17.90 10.27 1.13
C LEU A 194 -18.25 11.14 2.35
N GLY A 195 -19.18 10.66 3.17
CA GLY A 195 -19.62 11.30 4.40
C GLY A 195 -18.51 11.40 5.46
N SER A 196 -18.70 12.32 6.40
CA SER A 196 -17.68 12.61 7.42
C SER A 196 -17.52 11.49 8.44
N GLY A 197 -18.60 10.78 8.79
CA GLY A 197 -18.58 9.63 9.67
C GLY A 197 -17.88 8.44 9.03
N PHE A 198 -18.16 8.17 7.76
CA PHE A 198 -17.46 7.16 6.97
C PHE A 198 -15.95 7.41 6.90
N LEU A 199 -15.55 8.63 6.53
CA LEU A 199 -14.13 9.00 6.46
C LEU A 199 -13.47 8.94 7.85
N LYS A 200 -14.13 9.44 8.88
CA LYS A 200 -13.62 9.39 10.25
C LYS A 200 -13.37 7.95 10.68
N ARG A 201 -14.32 7.05 10.46
CA ARG A 201 -14.17 5.62 10.80
C ARG A 201 -13.04 4.95 10.03
N LEU A 202 -12.86 5.28 8.74
CA LEU A 202 -11.76 4.74 7.95
C LEU A 202 -10.37 5.18 8.43
N TYR A 203 -10.23 6.44 8.85
CA TYR A 203 -8.93 7.03 9.20
C TYR A 203 -8.62 7.08 10.70
N ASP A 204 -9.60 6.87 11.57
CA ASP A 204 -9.42 6.81 13.02
C ASP A 204 -8.50 5.65 13.39
N ARG A 205 -7.58 5.91 14.32
CA ARG A 205 -6.63 4.90 14.80
C ARG A 205 -7.30 4.03 15.86
N ILE A 206 -7.69 2.82 15.47
CA ILE A 206 -8.22 1.83 16.39
C ILE A 206 -7.04 1.05 17.00
N PRO A 207 -6.92 0.95 18.33
CA PRO A 207 -5.99 0.02 18.96
C PRO A 207 -6.51 -1.40 18.76
N ARG A 208 -6.13 -2.07 17.65
CA ARG A 208 -6.42 -3.50 17.46
C ARG A 208 -5.65 -4.35 18.48
N GLN A 209 -6.37 -5.13 19.29
CA GLN A 209 -5.88 -6.39 19.84
C GLN A 209 -6.07 -7.46 18.77
N LEU A 210 -5.11 -7.60 17.85
CA LEU A 210 -5.08 -8.76 16.96
C LEU A 210 -4.60 -9.96 17.80
N ARG A 211 -5.44 -11.01 17.89
CA ARG A 211 -5.02 -12.33 18.36
C ARG A 211 -3.83 -12.76 17.51
N ALA A 212 -2.74 -13.11 18.20
CA ALA A 212 -1.58 -13.73 17.59
C ALA A 212 -1.97 -15.12 17.14
N ASP A 213 -2.25 -15.28 15.85
CA ASP A 213 -2.15 -16.59 15.21
C ASP A 213 -1.39 -16.47 13.89
N GLU A 214 -0.30 -17.24 13.86
CA GLU A 214 0.42 -17.80 12.73
C GLU A 214 0.97 -16.87 11.62
N GLY A 215 2.25 -16.51 11.80
CA GLY A 215 3.25 -16.91 10.80
C GLY A 215 3.56 -15.99 9.61
N ILE A 216 3.06 -14.74 9.57
CA ILE A 216 3.45 -13.78 8.52
C ILE A 216 4.22 -12.60 9.12
N VAL A 217 5.55 -12.74 9.11
CA VAL A 217 6.60 -11.70 9.19
C VAL A 217 6.42 -10.63 10.29
N GLU A 218 7.16 -10.82 11.38
CA GLU A 218 7.25 -10.02 12.61
C GLU A 218 7.67 -8.53 12.50
N HIS A 219 7.63 -7.90 11.32
CA HIS A 219 7.88 -6.45 11.20
C HIS A 219 6.63 -5.56 11.22
N ASP A 220 5.45 -6.16 11.39
CA ASP A 220 4.16 -5.49 11.20
C ASP A 220 3.44 -4.98 12.46
N VAL A 221 4.07 -5.08 13.64
CA VAL A 221 3.35 -5.01 14.93
C VAL A 221 3.45 -3.65 15.67
N ARG A 222 3.83 -2.52 15.04
CA ARG A 222 3.97 -1.23 15.79
C ARG A 222 3.31 0.03 15.25
N ARG A 223 2.39 -0.04 14.27
CA ARG A 223 1.52 1.11 13.95
C ARG A 223 0.08 0.63 13.93
N GLY A 224 -0.76 1.18 14.81
CA GLY A 224 -2.20 0.94 14.79
C GLY A 224 -2.72 1.16 13.37
N ARG A 225 -3.10 0.06 12.71
CA ARG A 225 -3.51 0.04 11.30
C ARG A 225 -4.89 0.67 11.23
N ARG A 226 -5.03 1.73 10.44
CA ARG A 226 -6.33 2.33 10.15
C ARG A 226 -7.12 1.36 9.29
N LEU A 227 -8.45 1.39 9.37
CA LEU A 227 -9.30 0.55 8.51
C LEU A 227 -9.03 0.83 7.02
N PHE A 228 -8.72 2.08 6.69
CA PHE A 228 -8.26 2.47 5.35
C PHE A 228 -7.10 1.61 4.82
N ASP A 229 -6.14 1.25 5.67
CA ASP A 229 -4.95 0.49 5.25
C ASP A 229 -5.27 -1.00 4.99
N ALA A 230 -6.48 -1.47 5.35
CA ALA A 230 -6.97 -2.82 5.08
C ALA A 230 -7.79 -2.94 3.78
N LEU A 231 -8.20 -1.82 3.18
CA LEU A 231 -8.94 -1.80 1.91
C LEU A 231 -8.07 -2.27 0.74
N THR A 232 -8.70 -2.87 -0.28
CA THR A 232 -7.97 -3.14 -1.53
C THR A 232 -7.48 -1.85 -2.16
N LEU A 233 -6.47 -1.97 -3.03
CA LEU A 233 -5.90 -0.80 -3.69
C LEU A 233 -6.93 -0.07 -4.58
N GLU A 234 -7.82 -0.81 -5.25
CA GLU A 234 -8.89 -0.22 -6.05
C GLU A 234 -9.81 0.65 -5.18
N SER A 235 -10.30 0.11 -4.07
CA SER A 235 -11.16 0.84 -3.13
C SER A 235 -10.46 2.07 -2.54
N ARG A 236 -9.16 1.98 -2.23
CA ARG A 236 -8.37 3.13 -1.78
C ARG A 236 -8.24 4.21 -2.84
N VAL A 237 -8.01 3.84 -4.10
CA VAL A 237 -7.99 4.77 -5.23
C VAL A 237 -9.33 5.47 -5.36
N ARG A 238 -10.46 4.75 -5.21
CA ARG A 238 -11.80 5.35 -5.24
C ARG A 238 -12.04 6.31 -4.07
N VAL A 239 -11.55 5.98 -2.88
CA VAL A 239 -11.58 6.89 -1.72
C VAL A 239 -10.79 8.17 -2.01
N TRP A 240 -9.58 8.06 -2.57
CA TRP A 240 -8.78 9.23 -2.94
C TRP A 240 -9.43 10.05 -4.06
N ALA A 241 -10.02 9.38 -5.06
CA ALA A 241 -10.70 10.03 -6.18
C ALA A 241 -11.91 10.85 -5.71
N ASN A 242 -12.64 10.35 -4.71
CA ASN A 242 -13.82 11.00 -4.14
C ASN A 242 -13.51 11.91 -2.93
N HIS A 243 -12.29 11.85 -2.38
CA HIS A 243 -11.84 12.69 -1.28
C HIS A 243 -10.37 13.15 -1.46
N LEU A 244 -10.19 14.20 -2.26
CA LEU A 244 -8.88 14.82 -2.56
C LEU A 244 -8.05 15.23 -1.34
N PRO A 245 -8.61 15.68 -0.20
CA PRO A 245 -7.81 15.96 0.99
C PRO A 245 -7.08 14.72 1.52
N SER A 246 -7.72 13.54 1.48
CA SER A 246 -7.05 12.28 1.84
C SER A 246 -5.96 11.92 0.85
N TRP A 247 -6.17 12.17 -0.45
CA TRP A 247 -5.13 11.97 -1.46
C TRP A 247 -3.88 12.81 -1.17
N ARG A 248 -4.06 14.12 -0.90
CA ARG A 248 -2.95 15.02 -0.53
C ARG A 248 -2.24 14.56 0.75
N THR A 249 -2.99 14.09 1.73
CA THR A 249 -2.45 13.56 2.99
C THR A 249 -1.63 12.29 2.74
N GLN A 250 -2.06 11.43 1.81
CA GLN A 250 -1.32 10.24 1.40
C GLN A 250 -0.02 10.60 0.69
N LEU A 251 -0.05 11.55 -0.26
CA LEU A 251 1.16 12.05 -0.94
C LEU A 251 2.20 12.57 0.06
N GLN A 252 1.75 13.34 1.05
CA GLN A 252 2.63 13.81 2.12
C GLN A 252 3.15 12.65 2.99
N THR A 253 2.31 11.65 3.26
CA THR A 253 2.71 10.47 4.03
C THR A 253 3.80 9.67 3.32
N TRP A 254 3.65 9.43 2.02
CA TRP A 254 4.69 8.76 1.22
C TRP A 254 5.95 9.60 1.10
N MET A 255 5.85 10.91 0.90
CA MET A 255 7.03 11.79 0.87
C MET A 255 7.82 11.69 2.18
N LEU A 256 7.13 11.78 3.32
CA LEU A 256 7.76 11.64 4.63
C LEU A 256 8.34 10.24 4.83
N ALA A 257 7.69 9.19 4.35
CA ALA A 257 8.19 7.82 4.43
C ALA A 257 9.44 7.63 3.53
N ALA A 258 9.44 8.16 2.32
CA ALA A 258 10.57 8.10 1.38
C ALA A 258 11.83 8.75 1.95
N HIS A 259 11.67 9.89 2.65
CA HIS A 259 12.77 10.56 3.34
C HIS A 259 13.18 9.91 4.66
N ARG A 260 12.28 9.16 5.30
CA ARG A 260 12.59 8.41 6.52
C ARG A 260 13.39 7.14 6.23
N SER A 261 13.13 6.52 5.08
CA SER A 261 13.78 5.30 4.59
C SER A 261 14.52 5.55 3.26
N PRO A 262 15.67 6.25 3.28
CA PRO A 262 16.39 6.64 2.07
C PRO A 262 17.07 5.46 1.35
N LEU A 263 17.46 4.43 2.09
CA LEU A 263 18.16 3.25 1.56
C LEU A 263 17.22 2.09 1.25
N GLU A 264 15.92 2.21 1.55
CA GLU A 264 14.94 1.23 1.11
C GLU A 264 14.50 1.52 -0.34
N PRO A 265 14.17 0.49 -1.14
CA PRO A 265 13.66 0.70 -2.50
C PRO A 265 12.36 1.52 -2.43
N ILE A 266 12.12 2.40 -3.41
CA ILE A 266 10.92 3.26 -3.38
C ILE A 266 9.62 2.45 -3.42
N SER A 267 9.66 1.22 -3.95
CA SER A 267 8.57 0.25 -3.91
C SER A 267 8.19 -0.19 -2.49
N SER A 268 9.11 -0.18 -1.52
CA SER A 268 8.77 -0.47 -0.11
C SER A 268 8.15 0.72 0.62
N VAL A 269 8.24 1.93 0.04
CA VAL A 269 7.56 3.12 0.56
C VAL A 269 6.12 3.11 0.11
N VAL A 270 5.89 2.66 -1.13
CA VAL A 270 4.55 2.42 -1.65
C VAL A 270 4.22 0.93 -1.70
N ARG A 271 4.09 0.36 -0.50
CA ARG A 271 4.04 -1.09 -0.22
C ARG A 271 2.93 -1.88 -0.93
N ASP A 272 1.93 -1.22 -1.50
CA ASP A 272 0.67 -1.85 -1.92
C ASP A 272 0.69 -2.51 -3.29
N ARG A 273 1.81 -3.16 -3.66
CA ARG A 273 2.00 -3.76 -4.99
C ARG A 273 1.59 -2.81 -6.12
N TRP A 274 1.78 -1.50 -5.91
CA TRP A 274 1.47 -0.47 -6.89
C TRP A 274 2.25 -0.62 -8.20
N TRP A 275 3.22 -1.54 -8.19
CA TRP A 275 4.25 -1.71 -9.19
C TRP A 275 4.68 -3.17 -9.36
N SER A 276 3.88 -4.17 -8.93
CA SER A 276 4.26 -5.57 -9.18
C SER A 276 4.36 -5.81 -10.68
N GLN A 277 5.57 -6.15 -11.14
CA GLN A 277 5.89 -6.32 -12.56
C GLN A 277 5.63 -7.76 -13.05
N ASP A 278 5.29 -8.66 -12.12
CA ASP A 278 5.32 -10.12 -12.33
C ASP A 278 3.95 -10.82 -12.42
N ASP A 279 2.83 -10.11 -12.33
CA ASP A 279 1.52 -10.75 -12.51
C ASP A 279 0.87 -10.24 -13.79
N SER A 280 0.63 -11.14 -14.76
CA SER A 280 -0.09 -10.87 -16.02
C SER A 280 -1.54 -10.37 -15.83
N SER A 281 -1.95 -10.04 -14.60
CA SER A 281 -3.22 -9.43 -14.21
C SER A 281 -3.08 -7.95 -13.77
N THR A 282 -1.86 -7.39 -13.66
CA THR A 282 -1.62 -6.03 -13.12
C THR A 282 -2.01 -4.88 -14.05
N ASP A 283 -2.37 -5.16 -15.30
CA ASP A 283 -2.95 -4.15 -16.20
C ASP A 283 -4.21 -3.51 -15.59
N GLY A 284 -4.97 -4.25 -14.77
CA GLY A 284 -6.18 -3.73 -14.12
C GLY A 284 -5.92 -2.56 -13.16
N ILE A 285 -4.81 -2.57 -12.41
CA ILE A 285 -4.54 -1.60 -11.34
C ILE A 285 -4.14 -0.23 -11.91
N PHE A 286 -3.24 -0.22 -12.91
CA PHE A 286 -2.86 1.01 -13.60
C PHE A 286 -4.04 1.62 -14.35
N VAL A 287 -4.92 0.77 -14.91
CA VAL A 287 -6.16 1.21 -15.53
C VAL A 287 -7.05 1.92 -14.50
N THR A 288 -7.22 1.40 -13.28
CA THR A 288 -8.05 2.03 -12.24
C THR A 288 -7.55 3.41 -11.82
N CYS A 289 -6.24 3.57 -11.57
CA CYS A 289 -5.68 4.90 -11.25
C CYS A 289 -5.83 5.89 -12.41
N ARG A 290 -5.59 5.45 -13.66
CA ARG A 290 -5.65 6.29 -14.85
C ARG A 290 -7.08 6.70 -15.23
N ARG A 291 -8.10 5.93 -14.85
CA ARG A 291 -9.52 6.32 -14.99
C ARG A 291 -9.81 7.64 -14.26
N HIS A 292 -9.17 7.86 -13.11
CA HIS A 292 -9.34 9.07 -12.31
C HIS A 292 -8.25 10.12 -12.60
N SER A 293 -8.28 10.70 -13.81
CA SER A 293 -7.27 11.67 -14.28
C SER A 293 -7.07 12.89 -13.37
N HIS A 294 -8.08 13.27 -12.59
CA HIS A 294 -8.00 14.37 -11.60
C HIS A 294 -7.06 14.05 -10.42
N LEU A 295 -6.78 12.79 -10.13
CA LEU A 295 -5.76 12.39 -9.15
C LEU A 295 -4.36 12.78 -9.63
N TYR A 296 -4.07 12.56 -10.90
CA TYR A 296 -2.83 13.01 -11.54
C TYR A 296 -2.73 14.54 -11.56
N VAL A 297 -3.82 15.24 -11.91
CA VAL A 297 -3.85 16.72 -11.86
C VAL A 297 -3.57 17.24 -10.46
N THR A 298 -4.22 16.66 -9.44
CA THR A 298 -4.00 17.02 -8.03
C THR A 298 -2.57 16.72 -7.58
N PHE A 299 -1.99 15.62 -8.06
CA PHE A 299 -0.61 15.24 -7.79
C PHE A 299 0.40 16.23 -8.39
N ILE A 300 0.21 16.68 -9.63
CA ILE A 300 1.07 17.69 -10.26
C ILE A 300 0.98 19.04 -9.53
N GLU A 301 -0.22 19.48 -9.17
CA GLU A 301 -0.38 20.71 -8.36
C GLU A 301 0.23 20.58 -6.97
N TRP A 302 0.10 19.40 -6.34
CA TRP A 302 0.78 19.13 -5.08
C TRP A 302 2.30 19.22 -5.24
N CYS A 303 2.86 18.66 -6.32
CA CYS A 303 4.28 18.74 -6.62
C CYS A 303 4.76 20.19 -6.77
N ARG A 304 3.98 21.02 -7.49
CA ARG A 304 4.28 22.45 -7.68
C ARG A 304 4.37 23.22 -6.37
N CYS A 305 3.50 22.91 -5.41
CA CYS A 305 3.56 23.51 -4.06
C CYS A 305 4.74 23.02 -3.21
N HIS A 306 5.39 21.92 -3.58
CA HIS A 306 6.43 21.24 -2.79
C HIS A 306 7.76 21.07 -3.53
N VAL A 307 8.04 21.89 -4.55
CA VAL A 307 9.25 21.82 -5.40
C VAL A 307 10.55 21.67 -4.59
N HIS A 308 10.67 22.34 -3.45
CA HIS A 308 11.84 22.29 -2.57
C HIS A 308 12.11 20.91 -1.95
N LEU A 309 11.10 20.05 -1.82
CA LEU A 309 11.26 18.66 -1.34
C LEU A 309 11.59 17.70 -2.48
N LEU A 310 11.13 18.04 -3.69
CA LEU A 310 11.23 17.20 -4.88
C LEU A 310 12.60 17.23 -5.56
N SER A 311 13.46 18.16 -5.17
CA SER A 311 14.86 18.23 -5.62
C SER A 311 15.72 17.09 -5.06
N SER A 312 15.26 16.43 -3.99
CA SER A 312 15.94 15.27 -3.41
C SER A 312 15.78 14.03 -4.29
N CYS A 313 16.78 13.14 -4.26
CA CYS A 313 16.75 11.87 -4.99
C CYS A 313 15.49 11.04 -4.68
N ARG A 314 15.13 10.94 -3.39
CA ARG A 314 13.91 10.23 -2.95
C ARG A 314 12.63 10.89 -3.45
N GLY A 315 12.60 12.22 -3.51
CA GLY A 315 11.50 12.97 -4.11
C GLY A 315 11.34 12.64 -5.58
N MET A 316 12.44 12.56 -6.34
CA MET A 316 12.41 12.19 -7.76
C MET A 316 11.91 10.76 -7.98
N GLU A 317 12.40 9.78 -7.22
CA GLU A 317 11.95 8.39 -7.29
C GLU A 317 10.45 8.27 -7.02
N LEU A 318 9.95 8.94 -5.95
CA LEU A 318 8.53 8.94 -5.61
C LEU A 318 7.70 9.58 -6.73
N VAL A 319 8.14 10.73 -7.26
CA VAL A 319 7.41 11.42 -8.33
C VAL A 319 7.34 10.58 -9.59
N SER A 320 8.43 9.93 -9.99
CA SER A 320 8.43 9.05 -11.14
C SER A 320 7.47 7.87 -10.94
N MET A 321 7.49 7.23 -9.76
CA MET A 321 6.60 6.11 -9.43
C MET A 321 5.11 6.51 -9.43
N VAL A 322 4.76 7.57 -8.70
CA VAL A 322 3.35 8.04 -8.60
C VAL A 322 2.85 8.56 -9.95
N SER A 323 3.71 9.21 -10.73
CA SER A 323 3.37 9.63 -12.08
C SER A 323 3.05 8.42 -12.96
N GLN A 324 3.94 7.42 -13.03
CA GLN A 324 3.69 6.23 -13.87
C GLN A 324 2.37 5.53 -13.57
N SER A 325 1.94 5.54 -12.30
CA SER A 325 0.69 4.90 -11.88
C SER A 325 -0.56 5.72 -12.17
N THR A 326 -0.49 7.05 -12.08
CA THR A 326 -1.67 7.94 -12.22
C THR A 326 -1.78 8.60 -13.59
N ARG A 327 -0.68 8.66 -14.35
CA ARG A 327 -0.57 9.44 -15.58
C ARG A 327 -1.31 8.77 -16.75
N PRO A 328 -2.28 9.46 -17.38
CA PRO A 328 -2.90 8.97 -18.61
C PRO A 328 -1.94 9.08 -19.81
N GLU A 329 -2.21 8.29 -20.85
CA GLU A 329 -1.53 8.43 -22.14
C GLU A 329 -1.67 9.87 -22.67
N ASN A 330 -0.59 10.46 -23.20
CA ASN A 330 -0.54 11.85 -23.70
C ASN A 330 -0.65 13.01 -22.68
N SER A 331 -0.60 12.71 -21.39
CA SER A 331 -0.59 13.67 -20.26
C SER A 331 0.36 14.88 -20.35
N ALA A 332 1.45 14.82 -21.12
CA ALA A 332 2.37 15.93 -21.28
C ALA A 332 1.67 17.20 -21.83
N ARG A 333 0.60 17.03 -22.62
CA ARG A 333 -0.19 18.15 -23.17
C ARG A 333 -1.08 18.85 -22.13
N LEU A 334 -1.45 18.18 -21.05
CA LEU A 334 -2.43 18.66 -20.07
C LEU A 334 -1.95 19.85 -19.23
N PHE A 335 -0.64 20.16 -19.25
CA PHE A 335 -0.05 21.28 -18.53
C PHE A 335 0.74 22.22 -19.44
N GLY A 336 0.45 22.20 -20.76
CA GLY A 336 1.16 23.02 -21.73
C GLY A 336 2.67 22.73 -21.80
N ARG A 337 3.11 21.53 -21.39
CA ARG A 337 4.52 21.15 -21.43
C ARG A 337 4.96 20.87 -22.86
N GLN A 338 6.00 21.55 -23.29
CA GLN A 338 6.57 21.53 -24.62
C GLN A 338 8.00 20.99 -24.64
N LEU A 339 8.71 20.96 -23.51
CA LEU A 339 10.11 20.53 -23.48
C LEU A 339 10.28 19.11 -24.03
N LEU A 340 9.36 18.21 -23.68
CA LEU A 340 9.39 16.79 -24.06
C LEU A 340 8.37 16.38 -25.13
N SER A 341 7.57 17.30 -25.68
CA SER A 341 6.41 16.97 -26.53
C SER A 341 6.75 16.30 -27.87
N HIS A 342 8.01 16.37 -28.30
CA HIS A 342 8.51 15.80 -29.56
C HIS A 342 9.71 14.86 -29.35
N VAL A 343 10.00 14.50 -28.11
CA VAL A 343 10.97 13.45 -27.83
C VAL A 343 10.23 12.12 -27.98
N PRO A 344 10.72 11.15 -28.76
CA PRO A 344 10.02 9.89 -28.98
C PRO A 344 10.12 9.02 -27.72
N LEU A 345 9.17 9.19 -26.78
CA LEU A 345 9.19 8.57 -25.44
C LEU A 345 8.60 7.15 -25.35
N ASP A 346 8.00 6.64 -26.42
CA ASP A 346 7.20 5.41 -26.40
C ASP A 346 8.05 4.16 -26.72
N GLY A 347 7.86 3.07 -25.96
CA GLY A 347 8.52 1.76 -26.15
C GLY A 347 9.65 1.39 -25.18
N TRP A 348 9.75 2.07 -24.02
CA TRP A 348 10.97 2.13 -23.20
C TRP A 348 11.01 1.17 -22.00
N SER A 349 10.39 0.00 -22.13
CA SER A 349 10.56 -1.07 -21.14
C SER A 349 11.94 -1.74 -21.34
N LEU A 350 12.82 -1.55 -20.36
CA LEU A 350 14.06 -2.33 -20.11
C LEU A 350 15.24 -2.20 -21.10
N GLY A 351 15.36 -1.15 -21.91
CA GLY A 351 16.50 -0.96 -22.81
C GLY A 351 17.19 0.41 -22.71
N SER A 352 18.53 0.41 -22.69
CA SER A 352 19.32 1.64 -22.86
C SER A 352 19.08 2.24 -24.24
N TRP A 353 18.89 3.55 -24.32
CA TRP A 353 18.80 4.26 -25.61
C TRP A 353 19.99 3.96 -26.53
N SER A 354 19.77 3.91 -27.84
CA SER A 354 20.91 3.92 -28.77
C SER A 354 21.61 5.29 -28.74
N CYS A 355 22.85 5.33 -29.23
CA CYS A 355 23.58 6.59 -29.40
C CYS A 355 22.77 7.60 -30.21
N ASP A 356 22.26 7.19 -31.37
CA ASP A 356 21.54 8.08 -32.28
C ASP A 356 20.25 8.61 -31.64
N GLN A 357 19.54 7.76 -30.87
CA GLN A 357 18.36 8.16 -30.11
C GLN A 357 18.68 9.20 -29.05
N ARG A 358 19.75 9.00 -28.26
CA ARG A 358 20.24 9.98 -27.27
C ARG A 358 20.52 11.32 -27.95
N GLN A 359 21.33 11.30 -29.01
CA GLN A 359 21.73 12.52 -29.70
C GLN A 359 20.53 13.28 -30.23
N GLN A 360 19.64 12.60 -30.95
CA GLN A 360 18.42 13.21 -31.47
C GLN A 360 17.54 13.79 -30.34
N ALA A 361 17.38 13.05 -29.26
CA ALA A 361 16.58 13.49 -28.12
C ALA A 361 17.15 14.75 -27.45
N PHE A 362 18.44 14.76 -27.09
CA PHE A 362 19.04 15.89 -26.39
C PHE A 362 19.23 17.13 -27.26
N THR A 363 19.48 16.97 -28.57
CA THR A 363 19.40 18.09 -29.51
C THR A 363 17.98 18.67 -29.56
N THR A 364 16.95 17.82 -29.64
CA THR A 364 15.55 18.27 -29.64
C THR A 364 15.17 18.99 -28.33
N ILE A 365 15.56 18.42 -27.19
CA ILE A 365 15.33 19.00 -25.86
C ILE A 365 15.99 20.39 -25.77
N GLN A 366 17.24 20.53 -26.22
CA GLN A 366 17.95 21.81 -26.21
C GLN A 366 17.26 22.86 -27.10
N MET A 367 16.81 22.48 -28.30
CA MET A 367 16.06 23.38 -29.17
C MET A 367 14.73 23.83 -28.53
N ASN A 368 14.03 22.91 -27.86
CA ASN A 368 12.81 23.24 -27.13
C ASN A 368 13.10 24.17 -25.94
N LEU A 369 14.17 23.92 -25.19
CA LEU A 369 14.60 24.74 -24.06
C LEU A 369 14.92 26.17 -24.51
N GLU A 370 15.69 26.34 -25.58
CA GLU A 370 16.02 27.66 -26.14
C GLU A 370 14.79 28.40 -26.66
N ARG A 371 13.83 27.68 -27.23
CA ARG A 371 12.55 28.27 -27.66
C ARG A 371 11.77 28.78 -26.46
N LEU A 372 11.63 27.96 -25.41
CA LEU A 372 10.93 28.31 -24.19
C LEU A 372 11.60 29.49 -23.47
N GLN A 373 12.92 29.53 -23.42
CA GLN A 373 13.68 30.67 -22.87
C GLN A 373 13.45 31.98 -23.63
N LYS A 374 13.16 31.91 -24.94
CA LYS A 374 12.83 33.09 -25.75
C LYS A 374 11.36 33.51 -25.60
N SER A 375 10.45 32.58 -25.34
CA SER A 375 9.01 32.84 -25.27
C SER A 375 8.48 33.12 -23.86
N CYS A 376 9.18 32.66 -22.83
CA CYS A 376 8.71 32.70 -21.44
C CYS A 376 9.70 33.46 -20.54
N SER A 377 9.17 34.24 -19.61
CA SER A 377 9.98 34.84 -18.53
C SER A 377 10.58 33.76 -17.64
N THR A 378 11.74 33.98 -17.05
CA THR A 378 12.34 33.08 -16.04
C THR A 378 11.48 32.94 -14.78
N SER A 379 10.56 33.87 -14.54
CA SER A 379 9.61 33.84 -13.42
C SER A 379 8.30 33.10 -13.73
N ASP A 380 8.14 32.58 -14.95
CA ASP A 380 6.92 31.92 -15.38
C ASP A 380 6.72 30.56 -14.68
N VAL A 381 5.49 30.25 -14.28
CA VAL A 381 5.11 28.98 -13.64
C VAL A 381 5.30 27.81 -14.61
N VAL A 382 5.26 28.05 -15.92
CA VAL A 382 5.57 27.05 -16.97
C VAL A 382 6.87 26.31 -16.67
N TRP A 383 7.89 27.01 -16.18
CA TRP A 383 9.18 26.42 -15.81
C TRP A 383 9.06 25.33 -14.73
N GLN A 384 8.19 25.51 -13.75
CA GLN A 384 7.94 24.51 -12.71
C GLN A 384 7.27 23.27 -13.30
N TYR A 385 6.31 23.43 -14.22
CA TYR A 385 5.65 22.30 -14.86
C TYR A 385 6.59 21.53 -15.79
N GLU A 386 7.47 22.20 -16.53
CA GLU A 386 8.51 21.54 -17.34
C GLU A 386 9.49 20.77 -16.46
N TRP A 387 9.92 21.38 -15.36
CA TRP A 387 10.82 20.75 -14.38
C TRP A 387 10.18 19.50 -13.74
N ILE A 388 8.90 19.57 -13.34
CA ILE A 388 8.14 18.41 -12.87
C ILE A 388 8.05 17.35 -13.97
N GLY A 389 7.87 17.74 -15.23
CA GLY A 389 7.86 16.82 -16.36
C GLY A 389 9.16 16.02 -16.52
N ILE A 390 10.30 16.57 -16.07
CA ILE A 390 11.58 15.85 -15.99
C ILE A 390 11.63 14.93 -14.76
N LEU A 391 11.11 15.37 -13.60
CA LEU A 391 11.05 14.52 -12.39
C LEU A 391 10.27 13.21 -12.64
N GLU A 392 9.17 13.32 -13.38
CA GLU A 392 8.36 12.15 -13.76
C GLU A 392 9.13 11.16 -14.65
N ARG A 393 10.21 11.62 -15.28
CA ARG A 393 11.09 10.87 -16.20
C ARG A 393 12.56 11.05 -15.81
N SER A 394 12.87 10.84 -14.53
CA SER A 394 14.20 11.07 -13.95
C SER A 394 15.34 10.28 -14.64
N HIS A 395 15.03 9.18 -15.34
CA HIS A 395 15.99 8.45 -16.17
C HIS A 395 16.63 9.31 -17.27
N LEU A 396 15.95 10.37 -17.75
CA LEU A 396 16.53 11.32 -18.71
C LEU A 396 17.80 12.01 -18.18
N LEU A 397 17.92 12.19 -16.86
CA LEU A 397 19.13 12.72 -16.25
C LEU A 397 20.30 11.75 -16.35
N HIS A 398 20.04 10.45 -16.29
CA HIS A 398 21.06 9.41 -16.46
C HIS A 398 21.47 9.29 -17.93
N GLU A 399 20.51 9.34 -18.85
CA GLU A 399 20.80 9.37 -20.30
C GLU A 399 21.60 10.61 -20.70
N ALA A 400 21.37 11.75 -20.04
CA ALA A 400 22.16 12.97 -20.27
C ALA A 400 23.63 12.77 -19.89
N LEU A 401 23.89 12.15 -18.74
CA LEU A 401 25.23 11.80 -18.26
C LEU A 401 25.88 10.73 -19.15
N GLU A 402 25.10 9.77 -19.64
CA GLU A 402 25.57 8.72 -20.56
C GLU A 402 26.13 9.32 -21.85
N LEU A 403 25.42 10.32 -22.40
CA LEU A 403 25.84 11.09 -23.57
C LEU A 403 27.02 12.03 -23.27
N THR A 404 27.11 12.62 -22.06
CA THR A 404 28.25 13.47 -21.67
C THR A 404 29.58 12.72 -21.68
N PHE A 405 29.58 11.44 -21.30
CA PHE A 405 30.78 10.61 -21.23
C PHE A 405 30.93 9.64 -22.41
N GLN A 406 30.19 9.83 -23.49
CA GLN A 406 30.22 8.88 -24.59
C GLN A 406 31.62 8.77 -25.23
N SER A 407 32.23 7.60 -25.05
CA SER A 407 33.51 7.21 -25.64
C SER A 407 33.35 7.09 -27.16
N GLY A 408 34.23 7.73 -27.94
CA GLY A 408 34.32 7.57 -29.39
C GLY A 408 34.92 6.21 -29.80
N THR A 409 34.44 5.11 -29.21
CA THR A 409 34.93 3.74 -29.41
C THR A 409 34.54 3.11 -30.74
N ASP A 410 34.24 3.91 -31.77
CA ASP A 410 34.40 3.49 -33.15
C ASP A 410 35.84 3.82 -33.55
N SER A 411 36.70 2.81 -33.43
CA SER A 411 38.15 2.86 -33.69
C SER A 411 38.56 3.18 -35.14
N ASN A 412 37.75 3.93 -35.89
CA ASN A 412 38.06 4.43 -37.23
C ASN A 412 37.54 5.85 -37.53
N LYS A 413 36.99 6.59 -36.55
CA LYS A 413 36.62 8.01 -36.74
C LYS A 413 37.53 8.93 -35.91
N ILE A 414 38.70 9.25 -36.47
CA ILE A 414 39.63 10.27 -35.97
C ILE A 414 39.03 11.69 -36.03
N HIS A 415 37.82 11.85 -36.54
CA HIS A 415 37.01 13.05 -36.34
C HIS A 415 35.79 12.69 -35.51
N MET A 416 35.73 13.17 -34.25
CA MET A 416 34.41 13.42 -33.65
C MET A 416 33.64 14.29 -34.64
N ASN A 417 32.50 13.83 -35.14
CA ASN A 417 31.70 14.68 -35.99
C ASN A 417 31.27 15.88 -35.15
N ASN A 418 31.24 17.08 -35.74
CA ASN A 418 30.73 18.29 -35.05
C ASN A 418 29.34 18.06 -34.42
N GLY A 419 28.56 17.11 -34.95
CA GLY A 419 27.28 16.68 -34.39
C GLY A 419 27.36 16.01 -33.01
N ASP A 420 28.34 15.14 -32.78
CA ASP A 420 28.48 14.39 -31.52
C ASP A 420 28.85 15.34 -30.36
N GLN A 421 29.78 16.27 -30.64
CA GLN A 421 30.21 17.29 -29.68
C GLN A 421 29.07 18.28 -29.37
N CYS A 422 28.22 18.59 -30.36
CA CYS A 422 27.04 19.42 -30.18
C CYS A 422 25.98 18.73 -29.30
N ALA A 423 25.78 17.42 -29.46
CA ALA A 423 24.83 16.64 -28.67
C ALA A 423 25.27 16.49 -27.19
N ALA A 424 26.56 16.24 -26.93
CA ALA A 424 27.09 16.20 -25.57
C ALA A 424 26.99 17.56 -24.86
N GLN A 425 27.25 18.66 -25.57
CA GLN A 425 27.01 20.00 -25.03
C GLN A 425 25.52 20.25 -24.74
N SER A 426 24.63 19.77 -25.61
CA SER A 426 23.18 19.86 -25.43
C SER A 426 22.72 19.08 -24.18
N SER A 427 23.28 17.88 -23.94
CA SER A 427 22.96 17.09 -22.74
C SER A 427 23.43 17.77 -21.46
N VAL A 428 24.63 18.37 -21.47
CA VAL A 428 25.15 19.12 -20.31
C VAL A 428 24.32 20.36 -20.05
N LYS A 429 23.90 21.11 -21.08
CA LYS A 429 23.01 22.27 -20.91
C LYS A 429 21.66 21.87 -20.29
N PHE A 430 21.05 20.79 -20.78
CA PHE A 430 19.82 20.24 -20.20
C PHE A 430 20.00 19.86 -18.73
N PHE A 431 21.04 19.08 -18.41
CA PHE A 431 21.33 18.64 -17.05
C PHE A 431 21.58 19.83 -16.11
N SER A 432 22.30 20.83 -16.60
CA SER A 432 22.63 22.05 -15.85
C SER A 432 21.40 22.93 -15.60
N TRP A 433 20.54 23.08 -16.61
CA TRP A 433 19.25 23.76 -16.44
C TRP A 433 18.40 23.08 -15.36
N PHE A 434 18.28 21.75 -15.39
CA PHE A 434 17.51 21.02 -14.38
C PHE A 434 18.03 21.26 -12.96
N HIS A 435 19.36 21.26 -12.78
CA HIS A 435 19.96 21.47 -11.45
C HIS A 435 19.92 22.93 -10.99
N SER A 436 19.91 23.89 -11.91
CA SER A 436 19.78 25.32 -11.58
C SER A 436 18.48 25.69 -10.85
N PHE A 437 17.45 24.84 -10.87
CA PHE A 437 16.20 25.06 -10.12
C PHE A 437 16.34 24.97 -8.61
N HIS A 438 17.35 24.26 -8.11
CA HIS A 438 17.52 24.01 -6.67
C HIS A 438 18.93 24.36 -6.17
N THR A 439 19.76 24.96 -7.03
CA THR A 439 21.07 25.49 -6.68
C THR A 439 21.07 27.01 -6.91
N PRO A 440 21.84 27.77 -6.11
CA PRO A 440 22.00 29.20 -6.36
C PRO A 440 22.80 29.50 -7.64
N GLU A 441 23.65 28.58 -8.09
CA GLU A 441 24.41 28.69 -9.33
C GLU A 441 23.51 28.64 -10.57
N SER A 442 23.84 29.47 -11.56
CA SER A 442 23.12 29.53 -12.84
C SER A 442 23.37 28.29 -13.71
N ALA A 443 22.46 28.01 -14.64
CA ALA A 443 22.60 26.90 -15.57
C ALA A 443 23.91 26.96 -16.39
N ASP A 444 24.37 28.17 -16.76
CA ASP A 444 25.61 28.35 -17.53
C ASP A 444 26.87 28.10 -16.69
N GLU A 445 26.86 28.51 -15.41
CA GLU A 445 27.95 28.23 -14.47
C GLU A 445 28.08 26.72 -14.21
N ILE A 446 26.95 26.03 -14.01
CA ILE A 446 26.91 24.58 -13.84
C ILE A 446 27.38 23.89 -15.12
N ALA A 447 26.91 24.32 -16.30
CA ALA A 447 27.30 23.72 -17.57
C ALA A 447 28.80 23.86 -17.85
N SER A 448 29.35 25.05 -17.61
CA SER A 448 30.78 25.33 -17.76
C SER A 448 31.62 24.45 -16.84
N LEU A 449 31.17 24.28 -15.60
CA LEU A 449 31.80 23.40 -14.63
C LEU A 449 31.76 21.92 -15.09
N LEU A 450 30.59 21.42 -15.50
CA LEU A 450 30.42 20.03 -15.91
C LEU A 450 31.20 19.70 -17.19
N LEU A 451 31.24 20.61 -18.17
CA LEU A 451 32.08 20.47 -19.37
C LEU A 451 33.57 20.46 -19.03
N MET A 452 34.00 21.30 -18.10
CA MET A 452 35.39 21.30 -17.63
C MET A 452 35.72 19.95 -16.98
N LEU A 453 34.89 19.47 -16.06
CA LEU A 453 35.10 18.20 -15.37
C LEU A 453 35.09 17.01 -16.33
N SER A 454 34.10 16.91 -17.23
CA SER A 454 34.02 15.81 -18.19
C SER A 454 35.21 15.79 -19.16
N SER A 455 35.74 16.96 -19.56
CA SER A 455 36.94 17.04 -20.40
C SER A 455 38.21 16.51 -19.70
N LYS A 456 38.26 16.56 -18.36
CA LYS A 456 39.37 16.03 -17.54
C LYS A 456 39.19 14.54 -17.25
N LEU A 457 37.95 14.13 -17.00
CA LEU A 457 37.54 12.75 -16.78
C LEU A 457 37.37 12.03 -18.14
N LYS A 458 38.49 11.74 -18.80
CA LYS A 458 38.48 11.09 -20.11
C LYS A 458 38.19 9.59 -19.98
N VAL A 459 37.23 9.08 -20.75
CA VAL A 459 37.00 7.64 -20.99
C VAL A 459 37.64 7.34 -22.35
N PRO A 460 38.92 6.91 -22.36
CA PRO A 460 39.24 5.57 -21.86
C PRO A 460 40.40 5.49 -20.85
N GLU A 461 41.00 6.62 -20.45
CA GLU A 461 42.17 6.63 -19.56
C GLU A 461 41.75 6.79 -18.09
N MET A 462 41.16 5.74 -17.52
CA MET A 462 40.68 5.74 -16.13
C MET A 462 41.78 6.14 -15.13
N CYS A 463 43.02 5.68 -15.35
CA CYS A 463 44.19 6.06 -14.54
C CYS A 463 44.49 7.57 -14.59
N SER A 464 44.44 8.19 -15.77
CA SER A 464 44.65 9.62 -15.94
C SER A 464 43.56 10.44 -15.24
N GLY A 465 42.30 9.99 -15.35
CA GLY A 465 41.17 10.57 -14.62
C GLY A 465 41.32 10.49 -13.10
N ALA A 466 41.73 9.32 -12.58
CA ALA A 466 41.99 9.11 -11.16
C ALA A 466 43.14 10.00 -10.63
N GLN A 467 44.24 10.11 -11.38
CA GLN A 467 45.36 10.99 -11.03
C GLN A 467 44.95 12.47 -11.01
N TRP A 468 44.16 12.90 -11.98
CA TRP A 468 43.63 14.26 -12.01
C TRP A 468 42.74 14.52 -10.79
N LEU A 469 41.80 13.61 -10.50
CA LEU A 469 40.89 13.73 -9.36
C LEU A 469 41.65 13.85 -8.03
N ARG A 470 42.70 13.06 -7.83
CA ARG A 470 43.57 13.14 -6.65
C ARG A 470 44.19 14.53 -6.48
N ARG A 471 44.60 15.17 -7.57
CA ARG A 471 45.19 16.53 -7.57
C ARG A 471 44.13 17.62 -7.36
N SER A 472 42.94 17.44 -7.92
CA SER A 472 41.86 18.43 -7.92
C SER A 472 40.82 18.26 -6.81
N ARG A 473 41.02 17.33 -5.87
CA ARG A 473 40.10 17.09 -4.75
C ARG A 473 39.76 18.35 -3.93
N ALA A 474 40.66 19.33 -3.86
CA ALA A 474 40.42 20.60 -3.14
C ALA A 474 39.42 21.52 -3.87
N ASP A 475 39.24 21.34 -5.17
CA ASP A 475 38.42 22.21 -6.01
C ASP A 475 36.91 21.92 -5.86
N PHE A 476 36.55 20.82 -5.19
CA PHE A 476 35.16 20.35 -5.01
C PHE A 476 34.37 21.12 -3.95
N GLY A 477 34.87 22.27 -3.49
CA GLY A 477 34.21 23.12 -2.51
C GLY A 477 32.88 23.71 -2.96
N SER A 478 32.67 23.89 -4.28
CA SER A 478 31.38 24.31 -4.84
C SER A 478 30.68 23.17 -5.56
N LEU A 479 29.35 23.11 -5.41
CA LEU A 479 28.48 22.05 -5.95
C LEU A 479 28.98 20.61 -5.69
N PRO A 480 29.42 20.25 -4.46
CA PRO A 480 30.05 18.97 -4.18
C PRO A 480 29.19 17.76 -4.58
N ILE A 481 27.86 17.82 -4.40
CA ILE A 481 26.96 16.73 -4.79
C ILE A 481 27.01 16.50 -6.31
N LEU A 482 26.83 17.55 -7.12
CA LEU A 482 26.83 17.43 -8.58
C LEU A 482 28.17 16.94 -9.13
N ARG A 483 29.27 17.44 -8.58
CA ARG A 483 30.60 17.02 -9.03
C ARG A 483 30.89 15.57 -8.65
N LEU A 484 30.52 15.14 -7.45
CA LEU A 484 30.67 13.76 -7.01
C LEU A 484 29.78 12.81 -7.81
N ARG A 485 28.55 13.21 -8.11
CA ARG A 485 27.63 12.50 -9.00
C ARG A 485 28.25 12.29 -10.38
N LEU A 486 28.83 13.34 -10.97
CA LEU A 486 29.51 13.25 -12.27
C LEU A 486 30.71 12.28 -12.22
N VAL A 487 31.55 12.36 -11.19
CA VAL A 487 32.70 11.44 -10.98
C VAL A 487 32.23 10.01 -10.79
N TRP A 488 31.16 9.80 -10.03
CA TRP A 488 30.59 8.49 -9.78
C TRP A 488 30.03 7.85 -11.06
N PHE A 489 29.24 8.60 -11.82
CA PHE A 489 28.72 8.13 -13.09
C PHE A 489 29.84 7.78 -14.07
N TRP A 490 30.88 8.63 -14.15
CA TRP A 490 32.09 8.34 -14.94
C TRP A 490 32.80 7.06 -14.50
N LEU A 491 32.94 6.82 -13.19
CA LEU A 491 33.53 5.60 -12.64
C LEU A 491 32.73 4.37 -13.09
N LEU A 492 31.41 4.38 -12.90
CA LEU A 492 30.53 3.29 -13.29
C LEU A 492 30.60 3.01 -14.80
N LYS A 493 30.58 4.08 -15.61
CA LYS A 493 30.72 3.96 -17.06
C LYS A 493 32.10 3.43 -17.48
N SER A 494 33.18 3.88 -16.85
CA SER A 494 34.53 3.43 -17.17
C SER A 494 34.74 1.94 -16.86
N ILE A 495 34.14 1.46 -15.76
CA ILE A 495 34.11 0.03 -15.41
C ILE A 495 33.32 -0.76 -16.46
N ASP A 496 32.15 -0.25 -16.86
CA ASP A 496 31.29 -0.86 -17.87
C ASP A 496 31.97 -0.92 -19.25
N ASP A 497 32.60 0.16 -19.70
CA ASP A 497 33.37 0.23 -20.95
C ASP A 497 34.57 -0.74 -20.92
N HIS A 498 35.27 -0.87 -19.79
CA HIS A 498 36.37 -1.84 -19.61
C HIS A 498 35.89 -3.29 -19.76
N LEU A 499 34.73 -3.62 -19.20
CA LEU A 499 34.12 -4.95 -19.34
C LEU A 499 33.76 -5.31 -20.79
N HIS A 500 33.40 -4.31 -21.59
CA HIS A 500 32.98 -4.50 -22.98
C HIS A 500 34.14 -4.43 -23.99
N ALA A 501 35.28 -3.83 -23.63
CA ALA A 501 36.48 -3.74 -24.45
C ALA A 501 37.20 -5.10 -24.58
N ARG A 502 36.66 -6.01 -25.41
CA ARG A 502 37.13 -7.39 -25.62
C ARG A 502 38.54 -7.57 -26.25
N THR A 503 39.30 -6.51 -26.54
CA THR A 503 40.44 -6.61 -27.48
C THR A 503 41.75 -5.93 -27.09
N VAL A 504 41.86 -5.26 -25.94
CA VAL A 504 43.12 -4.63 -25.54
C VAL A 504 43.60 -5.25 -24.23
N MET A 505 44.86 -5.68 -24.21
CA MET A 505 45.62 -6.09 -23.02
C MET A 505 45.60 -4.95 -22.00
N CYS A 506 44.52 -4.87 -21.23
CA CYS A 506 44.30 -3.85 -20.24
C CYS A 506 44.50 -4.51 -18.88
N ASP A 507 45.44 -3.98 -18.09
CA ASP A 507 45.84 -4.58 -16.81
C ASP A 507 44.71 -4.42 -15.79
N ASP A 508 43.99 -5.51 -15.47
CA ASP A 508 42.93 -5.53 -14.45
C ASP A 508 43.42 -4.98 -13.10
N ARG A 509 44.72 -5.08 -12.82
CA ARG A 509 45.33 -4.48 -11.62
C ARG A 509 45.34 -2.96 -11.69
N ALA A 510 45.63 -2.38 -12.86
CA ALA A 510 45.63 -0.94 -13.05
C ALA A 510 44.23 -0.34 -12.91
N VAL A 511 43.20 -1.03 -13.43
CA VAL A 511 41.79 -0.64 -13.27
C VAL A 511 41.37 -0.71 -11.81
N THR A 512 41.69 -1.81 -11.11
CA THR A 512 41.38 -1.95 -9.67
C THR A 512 42.04 -0.85 -8.82
N LEU A 513 43.31 -0.52 -9.10
CA LEU A 513 44.02 0.58 -8.44
C LEU A 513 43.38 1.94 -8.74
N ALA A 514 43.02 2.20 -10.01
CA ALA A 514 42.35 3.44 -10.39
C ALA A 514 40.96 3.57 -9.73
N THR A 515 40.20 2.47 -9.63
CA THR A 515 38.91 2.43 -8.92
C THR A 515 39.11 2.81 -7.45
N THR A 516 40.11 2.21 -6.80
CA THR A 516 40.43 2.50 -5.39
C THR A 516 40.81 3.97 -5.21
N ASP A 517 41.67 4.52 -6.07
CA ASP A 517 42.09 5.92 -6.05
C ASP A 517 40.91 6.90 -6.19
N VAL A 518 39.94 6.54 -7.03
CA VAL A 518 38.72 7.33 -7.24
C VAL A 518 37.84 7.27 -6.00
N LEU A 519 37.59 6.07 -5.45
CA LEU A 519 36.79 5.89 -4.23
C LEU A 519 37.40 6.62 -3.02
N GLU A 520 38.72 6.61 -2.86
CA GLU A 520 39.42 7.39 -1.85
C GLU A 520 39.25 8.90 -2.05
N SER A 521 39.26 9.35 -3.30
CA SER A 521 39.07 10.77 -3.62
C SER A 521 37.62 11.20 -3.36
N ILE A 522 36.63 10.36 -3.68
CA ILE A 522 35.23 10.57 -3.33
C ILE A 522 35.08 10.63 -1.80
N GLU A 523 35.68 9.69 -1.07
CA GLU A 523 35.67 9.66 0.41
C GLU A 523 36.30 10.92 1.02
N TYR A 524 37.39 11.41 0.44
CA TYR A 524 38.03 12.67 0.86
C TYR A 524 37.08 13.86 0.67
N VAL A 525 36.51 14.03 -0.52
CA VAL A 525 35.61 15.14 -0.83
C VAL A 525 34.37 15.08 0.05
N PHE A 526 33.78 13.89 0.18
CA PHE A 526 32.66 13.62 1.07
C PHE A 526 32.97 14.09 2.48
N ARG A 527 34.08 13.65 3.10
CA ARG A 527 34.42 14.07 4.47
C ARG A 527 34.74 15.55 4.60
N ARG A 528 35.47 16.12 3.63
CA ARG A 528 36.00 17.49 3.70
C ARG A 528 34.93 18.56 3.46
N PHE A 529 34.03 18.34 2.52
CA PHE A 529 33.05 19.33 2.06
C PHE A 529 31.63 19.06 2.56
N THR A 530 31.43 18.04 3.41
CA THR A 530 30.17 17.88 4.12
C THR A 530 29.91 19.10 5.02
N PRO A 531 28.79 19.82 4.84
CA PRO A 531 28.49 21.01 5.63
C PRO A 531 28.19 20.62 7.08
N GLN A 532 28.82 21.29 8.05
CA GLN A 532 28.66 20.96 9.47
C GLN A 532 27.20 21.06 9.96
N ARG A 533 26.46 22.08 9.50
CA ARG A 533 25.06 22.34 9.92
C ARG A 533 24.04 21.43 9.23
N ALA A 534 24.37 20.89 8.05
CA ALA A 534 23.48 20.07 7.24
C ALA A 534 24.13 18.71 6.92
N LYS A 535 24.97 18.21 7.83
CA LYS A 535 25.80 17.02 7.62
C LYS A 535 24.97 15.80 7.23
N ARG A 536 23.98 15.42 8.04
CA ARG A 536 23.17 14.23 7.79
C ARG A 536 22.33 14.34 6.49
N PRO A 537 21.59 15.44 6.23
CA PRO A 537 20.90 15.61 4.95
C PRO A 537 21.82 15.49 3.74
N PHE A 538 22.99 16.13 3.78
CA PHE A 538 23.99 16.02 2.71
C PHE A 538 24.47 14.59 2.50
N GLN A 539 24.81 13.89 3.58
CA GLN A 539 25.30 12.51 3.51
C GLN A 539 24.25 11.55 2.96
N VAL A 540 22.99 11.67 3.42
CA VAL A 540 21.87 10.85 2.95
C VAL A 540 21.59 11.12 1.48
N GLU A 541 21.52 12.39 1.07
CA GLU A 541 21.25 12.77 -0.32
C GLU A 541 22.30 12.21 -1.27
N LEU A 542 23.59 12.40 -0.94
CA LEU A 542 24.67 11.90 -1.78
C LEU A 542 24.60 10.37 -1.89
N VAL A 543 24.58 9.64 -0.77
CA VAL A 543 24.60 8.16 -0.82
C VAL A 543 23.40 7.60 -1.57
N THR A 544 22.22 8.20 -1.39
CA THR A 544 21.02 7.79 -2.12
C THR A 544 21.19 7.99 -3.63
N GLN A 545 21.74 9.13 -4.07
CA GLN A 545 22.03 9.36 -5.49
C GLN A 545 23.01 8.33 -6.06
N LEU A 546 24.12 8.06 -5.35
CA LEU A 546 25.11 7.08 -5.79
C LEU A 546 24.50 5.67 -5.94
N LEU A 547 23.60 5.30 -5.02
CA LEU A 547 22.89 4.02 -5.04
C LEU A 547 21.92 3.93 -6.23
N VAL A 548 21.12 4.96 -6.47
CA VAL A 548 20.18 5.00 -7.61
C VAL A 548 20.91 4.95 -8.96
N GLU A 549 22.06 5.61 -9.08
CA GLU A 549 22.87 5.54 -10.30
C GLU A 549 23.51 4.16 -10.52
N LEU A 550 23.90 3.48 -9.44
CA LEU A 550 24.37 2.11 -9.49
C LEU A 550 23.25 1.16 -9.94
N GLU A 551 22.05 1.31 -9.37
CA GLU A 551 20.85 0.56 -9.76
C GLU A 551 20.52 0.74 -11.23
N TRP A 552 20.51 1.99 -11.69
CA TRP A 552 20.26 2.31 -13.09
C TRP A 552 21.30 1.67 -13.99
N ARG A 553 22.60 1.72 -13.64
CA ARG A 553 23.66 1.08 -14.43
C ARG A 553 23.44 -0.42 -14.51
N VAL A 554 23.29 -1.10 -13.37
CA VAL A 554 23.11 -2.56 -13.30
C VAL A 554 21.87 -3.03 -14.07
N THR A 555 20.77 -2.27 -13.97
CA THR A 555 19.51 -2.60 -14.66
C THR A 555 19.64 -2.47 -16.18
N ASN A 556 20.45 -1.52 -16.65
CA ASN A 556 20.64 -1.26 -18.09
C ASN A 556 21.78 -2.05 -18.73
N THR A 557 22.57 -2.80 -17.96
CA THR A 557 23.57 -3.69 -18.55
C THR A 557 22.94 -5.03 -18.97
N ARG A 558 23.42 -5.60 -20.08
CA ARG A 558 22.86 -6.82 -20.69
C ARG A 558 22.84 -8.00 -19.70
N CYS A 559 21.77 -8.79 -19.70
CA CYS A 559 21.60 -9.93 -18.78
C CYS A 559 22.75 -10.95 -18.79
N GLU A 560 23.41 -11.18 -19.94
CA GLU A 560 24.52 -12.12 -20.09
C GLU A 560 25.79 -11.71 -19.31
N THR A 561 25.90 -10.44 -18.90
CA THR A 561 27.06 -9.88 -18.19
C THR A 561 26.77 -9.45 -16.76
N LYS A 562 25.53 -9.56 -16.25
CA LYS A 562 25.15 -9.15 -14.88
C LYS A 562 26.07 -9.74 -13.81
N SER A 563 26.32 -11.06 -13.82
CA SER A 563 27.20 -11.72 -12.85
C SER A 563 28.67 -11.25 -12.94
N LYS A 564 29.15 -10.89 -14.13
CA LYS A 564 30.50 -10.37 -14.35
C LYS A 564 30.65 -8.93 -13.88
N ILE A 565 29.63 -8.11 -14.10
CA ILE A 565 29.59 -6.73 -13.63
C ILE A 565 29.65 -6.72 -12.11
N TRP A 566 28.84 -7.55 -11.45
CA TRP A 566 28.84 -7.68 -9.99
C TRP A 566 30.23 -7.98 -9.40
N GLY A 567 31.00 -8.87 -10.04
CA GLY A 567 32.38 -9.14 -9.62
C GLY A 567 33.30 -7.91 -9.73
N VAL A 568 33.10 -7.05 -10.73
CA VAL A 568 33.95 -5.87 -10.97
C VAL A 568 33.48 -4.63 -10.22
N ILE A 569 32.18 -4.50 -9.91
CA ILE A 569 31.64 -3.43 -9.06
C ILE A 569 31.71 -3.78 -7.56
N GLU A 570 32.23 -4.94 -7.17
CA GLU A 570 32.38 -5.33 -5.77
C GLU A 570 33.16 -4.29 -4.93
N PRO A 571 34.28 -3.69 -5.40
CA PRO A 571 34.95 -2.61 -4.66
C PRO A 571 34.04 -1.39 -4.42
N VAL A 572 33.17 -1.08 -5.38
CA VAL A 572 32.20 0.02 -5.32
C VAL A 572 31.12 -0.30 -4.27
N ARG A 573 30.60 -1.53 -4.29
CA ARG A 573 29.61 -2.04 -3.32
C ARG A 573 30.16 -2.03 -1.90
N VAL A 574 31.35 -2.59 -1.70
CA VAL A 574 32.03 -2.63 -0.38
C VAL A 574 32.26 -1.22 0.14
N TRP A 575 32.66 -0.29 -0.74
CA TRP A 575 32.86 1.10 -0.37
C TRP A 575 31.54 1.79 0.04
N LEU A 576 30.44 1.58 -0.67
CA LEU A 576 29.12 2.10 -0.28
C LEU A 576 28.69 1.59 1.09
N ALA A 577 28.82 0.28 1.33
CA ALA A 577 28.51 -0.33 2.63
C ALA A 577 29.38 0.25 3.77
N LYS A 578 30.68 0.48 3.51
CA LYS A 578 31.59 1.16 4.44
C LYS A 578 31.11 2.58 4.74
N VAL A 579 30.75 3.37 3.74
CA VAL A 579 30.29 4.76 3.92
C VAL A 579 28.99 4.81 4.74
N VAL A 580 28.03 3.94 4.44
CA VAL A 580 26.77 3.84 5.20
C VAL A 580 27.03 3.42 6.64
N SER A 581 27.90 2.42 6.86
CA SER A 581 28.29 2.00 8.21
C SER A 581 28.91 3.14 9.01
N LEU A 582 29.78 3.94 8.38
CA LEU A 582 30.36 5.12 9.02
C LEU A 582 29.31 6.17 9.36
N MET A 583 28.37 6.45 8.46
CA MET A 583 27.25 7.37 8.71
C MET A 583 26.38 6.91 9.89
N GLN A 584 26.11 5.61 9.98
CA GLN A 584 25.35 5.01 11.07
C GLN A 584 26.11 5.12 12.41
N LEU A 585 27.41 4.83 12.43
CA LEU A 585 28.26 4.98 13.63
C LEU A 585 28.34 6.44 14.10
N GLU A 586 28.44 7.40 13.17
CA GLU A 586 28.43 8.83 13.49
C GLU A 586 27.10 9.25 14.13
N GLU A 587 25.96 8.77 13.62
CA GLU A 587 24.63 9.04 14.18
C GLU A 587 24.47 8.42 15.57
N GLN A 588 24.90 7.17 15.76
CA GLN A 588 24.90 6.51 17.06
C GLN A 588 25.77 7.25 18.10
N ALA A 589 26.95 7.74 17.70
CA ALA A 589 27.84 8.50 18.58
C ALA A 589 27.26 9.85 19.01
N VAL A 590 26.47 10.52 18.15
CA VAL A 590 25.72 11.74 18.50
C VAL A 590 24.61 11.41 19.49
N HIS A 591 23.82 10.36 19.23
CA HIS A 591 22.75 9.95 20.13
C HIS A 591 23.24 9.51 21.52
N GLN A 592 24.40 8.86 21.61
CA GLN A 592 25.00 8.51 22.92
C GLN A 592 25.44 9.75 23.72
N LYS A 593 25.83 10.85 23.07
CA LYS A 593 26.14 12.12 23.73
C LYS A 593 24.88 12.85 24.18
N ASP A 594 23.83 12.83 23.37
CA ASP A 594 22.57 13.53 23.62
C ASP A 594 21.66 12.81 24.64
N ASN A 595 21.73 11.48 24.75
CA ASN A 595 20.94 10.69 25.71
C ASN A 595 21.27 10.94 27.20
N ARG A 596 22.22 11.83 27.52
CA ARG A 596 22.38 12.38 28.88
C ARG A 596 21.33 13.45 29.23
N MET A 597 20.63 13.98 28.23
CA MET A 597 19.48 14.87 28.38
C MET A 597 18.24 14.10 27.88
N GLY A 598 17.54 13.43 28.81
CA GLY A 598 16.37 12.64 28.49
C GLY A 598 15.31 13.49 27.77
N TYR A 599 14.96 13.09 26.54
CA TYR A 599 13.65 13.15 25.87
C TYR A 599 13.87 13.16 24.35
N GLY A 600 13.45 12.09 23.66
CA GLY A 600 13.31 12.11 22.22
C GLY A 600 13.40 10.74 21.57
N SER A 601 12.26 10.07 21.40
CA SER A 601 12.10 8.97 20.44
C SER A 601 12.41 9.49 19.03
N ARG A 602 13.66 9.37 18.58
CA ARG A 602 14.08 9.69 17.21
C ARG A 602 15.04 8.65 16.67
N ARG A 603 14.59 8.03 15.57
CA ARG A 603 15.31 7.17 14.60
C ARG A 603 15.99 5.92 15.16
N ASN A 604 15.44 4.75 14.80
CA ASN A 604 16.27 3.55 14.69
C ASN A 604 17.12 3.66 13.42
N ALA A 605 18.23 4.41 13.49
CA ALA A 605 19.30 4.35 12.49
C ALA A 605 20.01 2.97 12.48
N ALA A 606 19.54 2.01 13.28
CA ALA A 606 20.13 0.70 13.48
C ALA A 606 20.12 -0.18 12.21
N ASN A 607 19.30 0.15 11.21
CA ASN A 607 19.04 -0.74 10.07
C ASN A 607 19.47 -0.15 8.70
N ASP A 608 20.15 0.99 8.64
CA ASP A 608 20.56 1.61 7.37
C ASP A 608 21.46 0.69 6.52
N VAL A 609 22.42 -0.01 7.15
CA VAL A 609 23.30 -0.99 6.48
C VAL A 609 22.50 -2.22 6.00
N GLU A 610 21.54 -2.68 6.78
CA GLU A 610 20.68 -3.81 6.43
C GLU A 610 19.79 -3.45 5.22
N HIS A 611 19.15 -2.28 5.24
CA HIS A 611 18.34 -1.79 4.12
C HIS A 611 19.16 -1.66 2.83
N LEU A 612 20.41 -1.16 2.92
CA LEU A 612 21.32 -1.13 1.78
C LEU A 612 21.63 -2.54 1.26
N ALA A 613 21.94 -3.49 2.16
CA ALA A 613 22.25 -4.87 1.78
C ALA A 613 21.06 -5.52 1.06
N THR A 614 19.85 -5.41 1.63
CA THR A 614 18.62 -5.94 1.02
C THR A 614 18.34 -5.30 -0.33
N ARG A 615 18.48 -3.96 -0.45
CA ARG A 615 18.23 -3.24 -1.71
C ARG A 615 19.22 -3.65 -2.81
N LEU A 616 20.48 -3.88 -2.46
CA LEU A 616 21.49 -4.37 -3.40
C LEU A 616 21.30 -5.85 -3.75
N GLU A 617 20.88 -6.69 -2.81
CA GLU A 617 20.57 -8.11 -3.04
C GLU A 617 19.41 -8.28 -4.02
N GLN A 618 18.40 -7.42 -3.97
CA GLN A 618 17.28 -7.42 -4.92
C GLN A 618 17.71 -7.17 -6.38
N LEU A 619 18.90 -6.61 -6.61
CA LEU A 619 19.45 -6.38 -7.96
C LEU A 619 20.24 -7.59 -8.50
N LEU A 620 20.50 -8.59 -7.65
CA LEU A 620 21.17 -9.85 -8.02
C LEU A 620 20.18 -10.91 -8.50
N CYS A 621 18.94 -10.86 -8.01
CA CYS A 621 17.82 -11.69 -8.45
C CYS A 621 17.24 -11.16 -9.77
#